data_AF-A0A177N6H7-F1
#
_entry.id   AF-A0A177N6H7-F1
#
_cell.length_a   1.000
_cell.length_b   1.000
_cell.length_c   1.000
_cell.angle_alpha   90.00
_cell.angle_beta   90.00
_cell.angle_gamma   90.00
#
_symmetry.space_group_name_H-M   'P 1'
#
loop_
_entity.id
_entity.type
_entity.pdbx_description
1 polymer ?
#
loop_
_entity_poly.entity_id
_entity_poly.type
_entity_poly.pdbx_seq_one_letter_code
_entity_poly.pdbx_strand_id
1 'polypeptide(L)'
;MKLTIGNLAKQAEVTVETIRYYQRIGMLDEPGKPGTGFRHYPAHAITRIRFIKRAQQAGFTLKEIAQLLSLDDDHCADVRKIAEQKCRQIDAQIQDLTALRSVLDALVKRCQSDSSAEHCSLIDALSNNVETQNIASLHPQK
;
A
#
# COMPACT_ATOMS: atom_id res chain seq x y z
N MET A 1 29.55 10.97 11.39
CA MET A 1 28.74 12.22 11.36
C MET A 1 27.45 11.99 12.13
N LYS A 2 27.07 12.90 13.04
CA LYS A 2 25.85 12.79 13.88
C LYS A 2 24.87 13.91 13.49
N LEU A 3 23.61 13.57 13.24
CA LEU A 3 22.59 14.51 12.72
C LEU A 3 21.56 14.86 13.79
N THR A 4 21.02 16.09 13.76
CA THR A 4 19.80 16.41 14.51
C THR A 4 18.59 15.79 13.80
N ILE A 5 17.44 15.67 14.48
CA ILE A 5 16.23 15.11 13.87
C ILE A 5 15.77 15.89 12.64
N GLY A 6 15.93 17.22 12.62
CA GLY A 6 15.59 18.07 11.48
C GLY A 6 16.52 17.83 10.28
N ASN A 7 17.82 17.71 10.52
CA ASN A 7 18.77 17.38 9.46
C ASN A 7 18.57 15.96 8.93
N LEU A 8 18.24 15.01 9.81
CA LEU A 8 17.89 13.64 9.43
C LEU A 8 16.64 13.63 8.52
N ALA A 9 15.57 14.32 8.92
CA ALA A 9 14.34 14.47 8.13
C ALA A 9 14.62 15.04 6.74
N LYS A 10 15.38 16.13 6.67
CA LYS A 10 15.77 16.77 5.41
C LYS A 10 16.56 15.82 4.50
N GLN A 11 17.56 15.12 5.04
CA GLN A 11 18.39 14.21 4.24
C GLN A 11 17.66 12.93 3.83
N ALA A 12 16.73 12.44 4.65
CA ALA A 12 15.92 11.27 4.35
C ALA A 12 14.66 11.59 3.53
N GLU A 13 14.41 12.87 3.22
CA GLU A 13 13.24 13.36 2.49
C GLU A 13 11.91 12.92 3.11
N VAL A 14 11.80 13.10 4.43
CA VAL A 14 10.60 12.82 5.23
C VAL A 14 10.35 13.96 6.22
N THR A 15 9.17 13.97 6.84
CA THR A 15 8.88 14.90 7.95
C THR A 15 9.50 14.43 9.26
N VAL A 16 9.66 15.33 10.23
CA VAL A 16 10.08 14.98 11.59
C VAL A 16 9.05 14.05 12.25
N GLU A 17 7.77 14.26 11.96
CA GLU A 17 6.65 13.44 12.44
C GLU A 17 6.77 12.00 11.92
N THR A 18 7.21 11.81 10.67
CA THR A 18 7.45 10.48 10.10
C THR A 18 8.55 9.74 10.86
N ILE A 19 9.64 10.43 11.19
CA ILE A 19 10.73 9.85 12.01
C ILE A 19 10.22 9.46 13.39
N ARG A 20 9.49 10.36 14.06
CA ARG A 20 8.89 10.10 15.39
C ARG A 20 7.88 8.95 15.34
N TYR A 21 7.14 8.83 14.25
CA TYR A 21 6.22 7.73 14.03
C TYR A 21 6.98 6.40 13.95
N TYR A 22 8.02 6.31 13.11
CA TYR A 22 8.85 5.10 13.01
C TYR A 22 9.52 4.71 14.32
N GLN A 23 9.91 5.68 15.14
CA GLN A 23 10.43 5.42 16.49
C GLN A 23 9.37 4.79 17.40
N ARG A 24 8.15 5.36 17.41
CA ARG A 24 7.05 4.88 18.25
C ARG A 24 6.66 3.43 17.95
N ILE A 25 6.75 3.03 16.69
CA ILE A 25 6.42 1.66 16.25
C ILE A 25 7.65 0.73 16.23
N GLY A 26 8.80 1.17 16.76
CA GLY A 26 10.01 0.35 16.88
C GLY A 26 10.75 0.08 15.57
N MET A 27 10.42 0.80 14.49
CA MET A 27 11.08 0.63 13.19
C MET A 27 12.35 1.47 13.04
N LEU A 28 12.59 2.43 13.91
CA LEU A 28 13.79 3.25 13.93
C LEU A 28 14.24 3.48 15.36
N ASP A 29 15.54 3.34 15.62
CA ASP A 29 16.07 3.58 16.97
C ASP A 29 15.90 5.04 17.37
N GLU A 30 15.50 5.26 18.62
CA GLU A 30 15.50 6.58 19.25
C GLU A 30 16.79 6.74 20.08
N PRO A 31 17.78 7.54 19.63
CA PRO A 31 19.03 7.73 20.36
C PRO A 31 18.75 8.31 21.74
N GLY A 32 19.45 7.86 22.80
CA GLY A 32 19.24 8.33 24.18
C GLY A 32 19.16 9.86 24.32
N LYS A 33 18.36 10.33 25.28
CA LYS A 33 18.20 11.76 25.54
C LYS A 33 19.51 12.29 26.15
N PRO A 34 20.19 13.26 25.52
CA PRO A 34 21.40 13.82 26.09
C PRO A 34 21.07 14.69 27.32
N GLY A 35 22.04 14.84 28.23
CA GLY A 35 21.88 15.70 29.43
C GLY A 35 21.63 17.17 29.10
N THR A 36 22.15 17.65 27.96
CA THR A 36 21.88 18.96 27.38
C THR A 36 21.86 18.86 25.84
N GLY A 37 21.09 19.71 25.16
CA GLY A 37 21.05 19.77 23.70
C GLY A 37 20.08 18.80 23.01
N PHE A 38 20.42 18.39 21.78
CA PHE A 38 19.52 17.64 20.89
C PHE A 38 19.94 16.18 20.72
N ARG A 39 18.97 15.28 20.50
CA ARG A 39 19.27 13.89 20.11
C ARG A 39 20.09 13.87 18.81
N HIS A 40 21.08 13.00 18.78
CA HIS A 40 21.99 12.84 17.66
C HIS A 40 21.83 11.47 17.00
N TYR A 41 21.54 11.49 15.71
CA TYR A 41 21.26 10.32 14.90
C TYR A 41 22.49 9.90 14.09
N PRO A 42 22.76 8.59 13.99
CA PRO A 42 23.82 8.07 13.14
C PRO A 42 23.44 8.19 11.65
N ALA A 43 24.44 8.23 10.77
CA ALA A 43 24.21 8.36 9.33
C ALA A 43 23.41 7.19 8.73
N HIS A 44 23.54 5.97 9.26
CA HIS A 44 22.79 4.80 8.80
C HIS A 44 21.27 4.95 8.98
N ALA A 45 20.82 5.84 9.88
CA ALA A 45 19.39 6.14 10.05
C ALA A 45 18.77 6.67 8.75
N ILE A 46 19.53 7.39 7.91
CA ILE A 46 19.07 7.84 6.59
C ILE A 46 18.77 6.64 5.70
N THR A 47 19.71 5.70 5.60
CA THR A 47 19.56 4.50 4.78
C THR A 47 18.34 3.69 5.23
N ARG A 48 18.16 3.54 6.54
CA ARG A 48 17.01 2.84 7.12
C ARG A 48 15.68 3.53 6.83
N ILE A 49 15.59 4.86 6.99
CA ILE A 49 14.35 5.62 6.66
C ILE A 49 14.02 5.51 5.16
N ARG A 50 15.03 5.63 4.29
CA ARG A 50 14.84 5.49 2.84
C ARG A 50 14.41 4.08 2.45
N PHE A 51 14.93 3.05 3.12
CA PHE A 51 14.47 1.67 2.95
C PHE A 51 12.99 1.54 3.27
N ILE A 52 12.55 2.02 4.45
CA ILE A 52 11.15 1.98 4.86
C ILE A 52 10.25 2.68 3.83
N LYS A 53 10.63 3.90 3.40
CA LYS A 53 9.87 4.68 2.41
C LYS A 53 9.73 3.94 1.08
N ARG A 54 10.82 3.36 0.55
CA ARG A 54 10.79 2.61 -0.71
C ARG A 54 9.96 1.34 -0.60
N ALA A 55 10.04 0.63 0.52
CA ALA A 55 9.25 -0.58 0.75
C ALA A 55 7.75 -0.25 0.87
N GLN A 56 7.37 0.86 1.52
CA GLN A 56 5.97 1.31 1.51
C GLN A 56 5.47 1.64 0.10
N GLN A 57 6.30 2.32 -0.71
CA GLN A 57 5.96 2.63 -2.11
C GLN A 57 5.79 1.36 -2.96
N ALA A 58 6.48 0.28 -2.61
CA ALA A 58 6.33 -1.03 -3.24
C ALA A 58 5.13 -1.84 -2.70
N GLY A 59 4.29 -1.27 -1.83
CA GLY A 59 3.08 -1.92 -1.32
C GLY A 59 3.29 -2.81 -0.10
N PHE A 60 4.48 -2.79 0.52
CA PHE A 60 4.70 -3.48 1.79
C PHE A 60 4.05 -2.72 2.95
N THR A 61 3.37 -3.49 3.81
CA THR A 61 2.85 -3.03 5.08
C THR A 61 3.98 -2.80 6.07
N LEU A 62 3.78 -1.95 7.09
CA LEU A 62 4.78 -1.71 8.12
C LEU A 62 5.24 -3.00 8.82
N LYS A 63 4.34 -3.98 8.97
CA LYS A 63 4.67 -5.30 9.54
C LYS A 63 5.64 -6.08 8.66
N GLU A 64 5.41 -6.13 7.35
CA GLU A 64 6.31 -6.80 6.41
C GLU A 64 7.65 -6.06 6.32
N ILE A 65 7.64 -4.72 6.37
CA ILE A 65 8.87 -3.94 6.38
C ILE A 65 9.68 -4.20 7.66
N ALA A 66 9.02 -4.33 8.82
CA ALA A 66 9.70 -4.69 10.06
C ALA A 66 10.37 -6.08 9.95
N GLN A 67 9.71 -7.05 9.31
CA GLN A 67 10.31 -8.35 9.01
C GLN A 67 11.53 -8.19 8.08
N LEU A 68 11.40 -7.45 6.98
CA LEU A 68 12.51 -7.19 6.06
C LEU A 68 13.70 -6.50 6.75
N LEU A 69 13.44 -5.58 7.69
CA LEU A 69 14.48 -4.90 8.47
C LEU A 69 15.18 -5.78 9.51
N SER A 70 14.61 -6.95 9.81
CA SER A 70 15.20 -7.96 10.72
C SER A 70 16.01 -9.04 9.99
N LEU A 71 15.96 -9.05 8.65
CA LEU A 71 16.69 -9.99 7.82
C LEU A 71 18.02 -9.37 7.38
N ASP A 72 19.10 -10.11 7.60
CA ASP A 72 20.44 -9.77 7.11
C ASP A 72 20.70 -10.36 5.70
N ASP A 73 21.83 -9.99 5.09
CA ASP A 73 22.20 -10.37 3.70
C ASP A 73 22.19 -11.89 3.43
N ASP A 74 22.41 -12.72 4.46
CA ASP A 74 22.37 -14.18 4.37
C ASP A 74 20.95 -14.77 4.23
N HIS A 75 19.90 -13.95 4.42
CA HIS A 75 18.49 -14.36 4.35
C HIS A 75 17.84 -14.07 2.98
N CYS A 76 18.62 -14.13 1.90
CA CYS A 76 18.14 -13.84 0.54
C CYS A 76 16.90 -14.69 0.16
N ALA A 77 16.81 -15.94 0.64
CA ALA A 77 15.65 -16.80 0.41
C ALA A 77 14.38 -16.30 1.11
N ASP A 78 14.48 -15.81 2.35
CA ASP A 78 13.34 -15.28 3.11
C ASP A 78 12.86 -13.95 2.54
N VAL A 79 13.80 -13.06 2.18
CA VAL A 79 13.49 -11.79 1.50
C VAL A 79 12.73 -12.06 0.19
N ARG A 80 13.20 -13.03 -0.61
CA ARG A 80 12.53 -13.43 -1.85
C ARG A 80 11.11 -13.93 -1.59
N LYS A 81 10.93 -14.78 -0.59
CA LYS A 81 9.61 -15.32 -0.22
C LYS A 81 8.62 -14.23 0.17
N ILE A 82 9.05 -13.21 0.93
CA ILE A 82 8.23 -12.06 1.30
C ILE A 82 7.83 -11.26 0.04
N ALA A 83 8.78 -11.02 -0.87
CA ALA A 83 8.51 -10.31 -2.13
C ALA A 83 7.54 -11.08 -3.03
N GLU A 84 7.73 -12.39 -3.23
CA GLU A 84 6.83 -13.24 -4.00
C GLU A 84 5.42 -13.28 -3.41
N GLN A 85 5.31 -13.32 -2.08
CA GLN A 85 4.01 -13.22 -1.40
C GLN A 85 3.34 -11.86 -1.66
N LYS A 86 4.10 -10.76 -1.66
CA LYS A 86 3.58 -9.44 -2.00
C LYS A 86 3.08 -9.38 -3.45
N CYS A 87 3.83 -9.93 -4.40
CA CYS A 87 3.38 -10.04 -5.79
C CYS A 87 2.04 -10.77 -5.89
N ARG A 88 1.91 -11.95 -5.26
CA ARG A 88 0.64 -12.70 -5.26
C ARG A 88 -0.53 -11.91 -4.66
N GLN A 89 -0.30 -11.14 -3.61
CA GLN A 89 -1.33 -10.27 -3.03
C GLN A 89 -1.76 -9.16 -3.98
N ILE A 90 -0.80 -8.53 -4.66
CA ILE A 90 -1.07 -7.49 -5.66
C ILE A 90 -1.85 -8.08 -6.84
N ASP A 91 -1.45 -9.26 -7.33
CA ASP A 91 -2.15 -9.93 -8.43
C ASP A 91 -3.61 -10.25 -8.07
N ALA A 92 -3.86 -10.73 -6.86
CA ALA A 92 -5.23 -10.95 -6.36
C ALA A 92 -6.04 -9.64 -6.29
N GLN A 93 -5.44 -8.55 -5.78
CA GLN A 93 -6.10 -7.23 -5.76
C GLN A 93 -6.41 -6.71 -7.16
N ILE A 94 -5.51 -6.92 -8.13
CA ILE A 94 -5.74 -6.56 -9.53
C ILE A 94 -6.91 -7.35 -10.11
N GLN A 95 -7.01 -8.64 -9.82
CA GLN A 95 -8.11 -9.48 -10.26
C GLN A 95 -9.45 -8.98 -9.69
N ASP A 96 -9.51 -8.73 -8.39
CA ASP A 96 -10.72 -8.22 -7.73
C ASP A 96 -11.15 -6.85 -8.27
N LEU A 97 -10.19 -5.93 -8.41
CA LEU A 97 -10.46 -4.59 -8.95
C LEU A 97 -10.89 -4.64 -10.42
N THR A 98 -10.33 -5.56 -11.21
CA THR A 98 -10.72 -5.76 -12.60
C THR A 98 -12.13 -6.31 -12.70
N ALA A 99 -12.50 -7.28 -11.86
CA ALA A 99 -13.85 -7.82 -11.78
C ALA A 99 -14.87 -6.74 -11.41
N LEU A 100 -14.57 -5.94 -10.38
CA LEU A 100 -15.42 -4.82 -9.97
C LEU A 100 -15.58 -3.78 -11.08
N ARG A 101 -14.48 -3.44 -11.77
CA ARG A 101 -14.51 -2.54 -12.92
C ARG A 101 -15.40 -3.07 -14.04
N SER A 102 -15.35 -4.38 -14.33
CA SER A 102 -16.22 -4.99 -15.35
C SER A 102 -17.71 -4.90 -14.99
N VAL A 103 -18.05 -5.08 -13.70
CA VAL A 103 -19.43 -4.89 -13.22
C VAL A 103 -19.89 -3.45 -13.42
N LEU A 104 -19.07 -2.48 -13.01
CA LEU A 104 -19.37 -1.05 -13.19
C LEU A 104 -19.52 -0.68 -14.67
N ASP A 105 -18.62 -1.16 -15.54
CA ASP A 105 -18.68 -0.93 -16.98
C ASP A 105 -19.99 -1.48 -17.59
N ALA A 106 -20.47 -2.65 -17.13
CA ALA A 106 -21.73 -3.23 -17.59
C ALA A 106 -22.94 -2.38 -17.16
N LEU A 107 -22.95 -1.88 -15.93
CA LEU A 107 -24.01 -0.99 -15.44
C LEU A 107 -24.04 0.33 -16.22
N VAL A 108 -22.88 0.92 -16.50
CA VAL A 108 -22.76 2.16 -17.29
C VAL A 108 -23.28 1.94 -18.71
N LYS A 109 -22.90 0.84 -19.38
CA LYS A 109 -23.39 0.52 -20.73
C LYS A 109 -24.91 0.37 -20.76
N ARG A 110 -25.49 -0.33 -19.78
CA ARG A 110 -26.94 -0.50 -19.68
C ARG A 110 -27.66 0.84 -19.50
N CYS A 111 -27.12 1.73 -18.67
CA CYS A 111 -27.67 3.08 -18.49
C CYS A 111 -27.60 3.91 -19.78
N GLN A 112 -26.53 3.79 -20.57
CA GLN A 112 -26.37 4.52 -21.83
C GLN A 112 -27.34 4.04 -22.92
N SER A 113 -27.66 2.74 -22.95
CA SER A 113 -28.62 2.17 -23.91
C SER A 113 -30.08 2.52 -23.59
N ASP A 114 -30.36 2.96 -22.36
CA ASP A 114 -31.71 3.25 -21.85
C ASP A 114 -31.96 4.77 -21.80
N SER A 115 -31.61 5.47 -22.89
CA SER A 115 -31.60 6.95 -22.97
C SER A 115 -32.97 7.62 -22.90
N SER A 116 -34.05 6.82 -22.88
CA SER A 116 -35.45 7.26 -22.79
C SER A 116 -36.15 6.85 -21.48
N ALA A 117 -35.44 6.26 -20.52
CA ALA A 117 -36.03 5.79 -19.27
C ALA A 117 -36.30 6.96 -18.29
N GLU A 118 -37.52 7.04 -17.74
CA GLU A 118 -37.86 8.01 -16.67
C GLU A 118 -37.09 7.74 -15.36
N HIS A 119 -36.48 6.56 -15.24
CA HIS A 119 -35.67 6.12 -14.11
C HIS A 119 -34.29 5.65 -14.59
N CYS A 120 -33.26 5.93 -13.78
CA CYS A 120 -31.89 5.54 -14.09
C CYS A 120 -31.67 4.06 -13.75
N SER A 121 -31.51 3.21 -14.77
CA SER A 121 -31.27 1.77 -14.63
C SER A 121 -30.03 1.42 -13.79
N LEU A 122 -29.09 2.36 -13.62
CA LEU A 122 -27.93 2.21 -12.73
C LEU A 122 -28.31 2.43 -11.26
N ILE A 123 -29.15 3.42 -10.94
CA ILE A 123 -29.66 3.62 -9.58
C ILE A 123 -30.52 2.43 -9.17
N ASP A 124 -31.36 1.93 -10.08
CA ASP A 124 -32.22 0.78 -9.80
C ASP A 124 -31.40 -0.48 -9.53
N ALA A 125 -30.30 -0.70 -10.28
CA ALA A 125 -29.41 -1.84 -10.08
C ALA A 125 -28.60 -1.77 -8.78
N LEU A 126 -28.30 -0.57 -8.26
CA LEU A 126 -27.60 -0.39 -6.99
C LEU A 126 -28.56 -0.39 -5.79
N SER A 127 -29.81 0.02 -5.99
CA SER A 127 -30.84 0.11 -4.93
C SER A 127 -31.57 -1.22 -4.74
N ASN A 128 -31.76 -1.97 -5.83
CA ASN A 128 -32.28 -3.33 -5.77
C ASN A 128 -31.09 -4.26 -5.71
N ASN A 129 -30.97 -5.01 -4.61
CA ASN A 129 -29.90 -5.98 -4.34
C ASN A 129 -30.03 -7.21 -5.26
N VAL A 130 -30.14 -7.01 -6.58
CA VAL A 130 -30.30 -8.06 -7.57
C VAL A 130 -28.94 -8.69 -7.80
N GLU A 131 -28.75 -9.79 -7.09
CA GLU A 131 -27.73 -10.82 -7.24
C GLU A 131 -26.93 -10.71 -8.54
N THR A 132 -25.64 -10.44 -8.38
CA THR A 132 -24.58 -10.36 -9.39
C THR A 132 -24.38 -11.67 -10.20
N GLN A 133 -25.30 -12.64 -10.12
CA GLN A 133 -25.14 -13.98 -10.69
C GLN A 133 -25.46 -14.09 -12.19
N ASN A 134 -25.93 -13.04 -12.87
CA ASN A 134 -26.35 -13.13 -14.28
C ASN A 134 -25.43 -12.47 -15.32
N ILE A 135 -24.25 -11.98 -14.94
CA ILE A 135 -23.32 -11.36 -15.92
C ILE A 135 -22.42 -12.41 -16.61
N ALA A 136 -22.29 -13.63 -16.06
CA ALA A 136 -21.40 -14.67 -16.62
C ALA A 136 -21.97 -15.45 -17.84
N SER A 137 -23.22 -15.22 -18.25
CA SER A 137 -23.90 -16.09 -19.24
C SER A 137 -23.86 -15.60 -20.69
N LEU A 138 -23.10 -14.55 -21.03
CA LEU A 138 -22.91 -14.11 -22.41
C LEU A 138 -21.56 -14.61 -22.97
N HIS A 139 -21.38 -15.93 -22.97
CA HIS A 139 -20.42 -16.59 -23.87
C HIS A 139 -21.13 -16.85 -25.21
N PRO A 140 -20.56 -16.44 -26.36
CA PRO A 140 -21.08 -16.87 -27.64
C PRO A 140 -20.73 -18.34 -27.85
N GLN A 141 -21.72 -19.23 -27.76
CA GLN A 141 -21.59 -20.60 -28.23
C GLN A 141 -21.49 -20.58 -29.75
N LYS A 142 -20.53 -21.34 -30.26
CA LYS A 142 -20.33 -21.64 -31.68
C LYS A 142 -21.44 -22.54 -32.20
#